data_AF-A0A376K249-F1
#
_entry.id   AF-A0A376K249-F1
#
_cell.length_a   1.000
_cell.length_b   1.000
_cell.length_c   1.000
_cell.angle_alpha   90.00
_cell.angle_beta   90.00
_cell.angle_gamma   90.00
#
_symmetry.space_group_name_H-M   'P 1'
#
loop_
_entity.id
_entity.type
_entity.pdbx_description
1 polymer ?
#
loop_
_entity_poly.entity_id
_entity_poly.type
_entity_poly.pdbx_seq_one_letter_code
_entity_poly.pdbx_strand_id
1 'polypeptide(L)'
;MICSELQNSKARIRFQGALDALMVLSWNKDLDTFASLIESAALDIHAYTILVNNRKYGDSRVRSPAKEPFMRDIARVKGGDNDFVVAATLDIDSLRAFQSRAKRWPKGGDKFKPLPEGFQLAKNRKKLPPK
;
A
#
# COMPACT_ATOMS: atom_id res chain seq x y z
N MET A 1 5.17 3.61 -10.00
CA MET A 1 5.98 4.82 -9.76
C MET A 1 7.44 4.43 -9.69
N ILE A 2 8.34 5.37 -9.97
CA ILE A 2 9.79 5.16 -10.01
C ILE A 2 10.45 6.12 -9.01
N CYS A 3 11.06 5.56 -7.97
CA CYS A 3 11.93 6.23 -7.01
C CYS A 3 11.34 7.57 -6.51
N SER A 4 11.91 8.70 -6.94
CA SER A 4 11.54 10.05 -6.49
C SER A 4 10.11 10.47 -6.82
N GLU A 5 9.44 9.82 -7.78
CA GLU A 5 8.03 10.08 -8.06
C GLU A 5 7.14 9.88 -6.82
N LEU A 6 7.50 8.95 -5.92
CA LEU A 6 6.78 8.68 -4.68
C LEU A 6 6.69 9.91 -3.76
N GLN A 7 7.69 10.79 -3.82
CA GLN A 7 7.76 12.02 -3.00
C GLN A 7 6.66 13.02 -3.38
N ASN A 8 6.21 13.00 -4.65
CA ASN A 8 5.13 13.86 -5.11
C ASN A 8 3.78 13.34 -4.62
N SER A 9 3.25 13.99 -3.57
CA SER A 9 1.96 13.64 -2.97
C SER A 9 0.80 13.75 -3.95
N LYS A 10 0.79 14.79 -4.79
CA LYS A 10 -0.25 14.98 -5.81
C LYS A 10 -0.28 13.83 -6.81
N ALA A 11 0.90 13.32 -7.20
CA ALA A 11 1.00 12.20 -8.12
C ALA A 11 0.46 10.90 -7.51
N ARG A 12 0.82 10.57 -6.27
CA ARG A 12 0.37 9.33 -5.63
C ARG A 12 -1.12 9.36 -5.26
N ILE A 13 -1.63 10.47 -4.73
CA ILE A 13 -3.04 10.63 -4.32
C ILE A 13 -3.99 10.54 -5.52
N ARG A 14 -3.54 10.89 -6.73
CA ARG A 14 -4.34 10.73 -7.96
C ARG A 14 -4.80 9.28 -8.20
N PHE A 15 -4.12 8.31 -7.60
CA PHE A 15 -4.49 6.89 -7.69
C PHE A 15 -5.43 6.40 -6.57
N GLN A 16 -5.80 7.26 -5.62
CA GLN A 16 -6.69 6.91 -4.53
C GLN A 16 -7.99 6.31 -5.06
N GLY A 17 -8.35 5.12 -4.58
CA GLY A 17 -9.55 4.42 -5.02
C GLY A 17 -9.51 3.90 -6.47
N ALA A 18 -8.43 4.11 -7.22
CA ALA A 18 -8.26 3.62 -8.60
C ALA A 18 -7.48 2.31 -8.71
N LEU A 19 -6.58 2.01 -7.76
CA LEU A 19 -5.72 0.81 -7.78
C LEU A 19 -5.77 0.00 -6.48
N ASP A 20 -5.47 -1.30 -6.58
CA ASP A 20 -5.34 -2.18 -5.41
C ASP A 20 -3.91 -2.23 -4.87
N ALA A 21 -2.92 -2.06 -5.74
CA ALA A 21 -1.52 -2.02 -5.38
C ALA A 21 -0.76 -0.93 -6.15
N LEU A 22 0.08 -0.18 -5.46
CA LEU A 22 1.06 0.75 -6.03
C LEU A 22 2.45 0.10 -5.93
N MET A 23 3.08 -0.15 -7.08
CA MET A 23 4.48 -0.59 -7.14
C MET A 23 5.41 0.60 -7.34
N VAL A 24 6.49 0.63 -6.55
CA VAL A 24 7.52 1.66 -6.56
C VAL A 24 8.87 0.99 -6.81
N LEU A 25 9.42 1.16 -8.01
CA LEU A 25 10.76 0.68 -8.35
C LEU A 25 11.78 1.73 -7.93
N SER A 26 12.80 1.32 -7.17
CA SER A 26 13.76 2.24 -6.57
C SER A 26 15.19 1.72 -6.68
N TRP A 27 16.11 2.66 -6.83
CA TRP A 27 17.52 2.49 -6.54
C TRP A 27 17.91 3.59 -5.57
N ASN A 28 17.56 3.41 -4.29
CA ASN A 28 17.67 4.49 -3.32
C ASN A 28 18.34 4.05 -2.01
N LYS A 29 19.27 4.86 -1.52
CA LYS A 29 20.00 4.65 -0.26
C LYS A 29 19.31 5.27 0.96
N ASP A 30 18.42 6.24 0.75
CA ASP A 30 17.68 6.91 1.82
C ASP A 30 16.45 6.07 2.20
N LEU A 31 16.69 5.07 3.05
CA LEU A 31 15.68 4.09 3.43
C LEU A 31 14.62 4.67 4.38
N ASP A 32 15.02 5.55 5.29
CA ASP A 32 14.13 6.06 6.34
C ASP A 32 13.06 6.98 5.75
N THR A 33 13.45 7.90 4.87
CA THR A 33 12.49 8.77 4.17
C THR A 33 11.52 7.93 3.32
N PHE A 34 12.04 6.94 2.58
CA PHE A 34 11.19 6.08 1.75
C PHE A 34 10.29 5.17 2.58
N ALA A 35 10.74 4.70 3.74
CA ALA A 35 9.90 3.94 4.66
C ALA A 35 8.69 4.78 5.11
N SER A 36 8.91 6.03 5.53
CA SER A 36 7.82 6.95 5.88
C SER A 36 6.89 7.23 4.70
N LEU A 37 7.44 7.42 3.49
CA LEU A 37 6.64 7.63 2.28
C LEU A 37 5.79 6.42 1.89
N ILE A 38 6.32 5.20 2.03
CA ILE A 38 5.58 3.96 1.76
C ILE A 38 4.44 3.79 2.77
N GLU A 39 4.71 4.07 4.04
CA GLU A 39 3.69 4.02 5.11
C GLU A 39 2.58 5.04 4.88
N SER A 40 2.94 6.28 4.53
CA SER A 40 1.97 7.33 4.15
C SER A 40 1.20 6.93 2.89
N ALA A 41 1.86 6.49 1.82
CA ALA A 41 1.22 6.14 0.56
C ALA A 41 0.21 4.99 0.70
N ALA A 42 0.52 3.98 1.52
CA ALA A 42 -0.42 2.89 1.81
C ALA A 42 -1.74 3.42 2.40
N LEU A 43 -1.69 4.46 3.23
CA LEU A 43 -2.88 5.07 3.83
C LEU A 43 -3.54 6.10 2.92
N ASP A 44 -2.77 7.02 2.32
CA ASP A 44 -3.26 8.08 1.44
C ASP A 44 -4.04 7.52 0.24
N ILE A 45 -3.53 6.44 -0.35
CA ILE A 45 -4.15 5.77 -1.51
C ILE A 45 -5.16 4.72 -1.04
N HIS A 46 -4.99 4.25 0.19
CA HIS A 46 -5.66 3.11 0.80
C HIS A 46 -5.51 1.85 -0.07
N ALA A 47 -4.28 1.47 -0.37
CA ALA A 47 -3.93 0.35 -1.25
C ALA A 47 -2.67 -0.35 -0.74
N TYR A 48 -2.39 -1.55 -1.26
CA TYR A 48 -1.10 -2.17 -1.03
C TYR A 48 0.00 -1.30 -1.65
N THR A 49 1.08 -1.05 -0.93
CA THR A 49 2.21 -0.26 -1.44
C THR A 49 3.46 -1.12 -1.41
N ILE A 50 4.04 -1.34 -2.58
CA ILE A 50 5.15 -2.26 -2.79
C ILE A 50 6.37 -1.45 -3.17
N LEU A 51 7.39 -1.45 -2.32
CA LEU A 51 8.71 -0.92 -2.64
C LEU A 51 9.57 -2.07 -3.15
N VAL A 52 10.10 -1.93 -4.36
CA VAL A 52 11.11 -2.82 -4.91
C VAL A 52 12.38 -2.01 -5.05
N ASN A 53 13.30 -2.21 -4.11
CA ASN A 53 14.61 -1.57 -4.14
C ASN A 53 15.68 -2.59 -4.56
N ASN A 54 16.78 -2.08 -5.10
CA ASN A 54 17.95 -2.89 -5.43
C ASN A 54 18.55 -3.58 -4.18
N ARG A 55 19.18 -4.75 -4.38
CA ARG A 55 19.74 -5.57 -3.29
C ARG A 55 20.78 -4.87 -2.42
N LYS A 56 21.51 -3.88 -2.94
CA LYS A 56 22.59 -3.20 -2.21
C LYS A 56 22.04 -2.40 -1.03
N TYR A 57 20.91 -1.71 -1.23
CA TYR A 57 20.29 -0.90 -0.18
C TYR A 57 19.12 -1.64 0.49
N GLY A 58 18.36 -2.44 -0.27
CA GLY A 58 17.24 -3.22 0.23
C GLY A 58 16.10 -2.36 0.80
N ASP A 59 15.46 -2.87 1.85
CA ASP A 59 14.15 -2.40 2.35
C ASP A 59 13.00 -2.60 1.34
N SER A 60 13.19 -3.51 0.37
CA SER A 60 12.12 -3.99 -0.49
C SER A 60 11.00 -4.55 0.39
N ARG A 61 9.76 -4.09 0.20
CA ARG A 61 8.66 -4.39 1.10
C ARG A 61 7.30 -4.35 0.45
N VAL A 62 6.38 -5.10 1.01
CA VAL A 62 4.96 -5.12 0.66
C VAL A 62 4.19 -4.62 1.87
N ARG A 63 3.63 -3.41 1.75
CA ARG A 63 2.88 -2.74 2.82
C ARG A 63 1.38 -2.84 2.55
N SER A 64 0.59 -3.13 3.58
CA SER A 64 -0.87 -3.17 3.58
C SER A 64 -1.43 -1.99 4.41
N PRO A 65 -2.58 -1.40 4.03
CA PRO A 65 -3.30 -0.43 4.86
C PRO A 65 -4.02 -1.08 6.07
N ALA A 66 -3.40 -2.10 6.66
CA ALA A 66 -3.99 -2.89 7.72
C ALA A 66 -4.11 -2.09 9.03
N LYS A 67 -5.17 -2.39 9.78
CA LYS A 67 -5.40 -1.82 11.10
C LYS A 67 -4.34 -2.30 12.08
N GLU A 68 -4.18 -3.62 12.19
CA GLU A 68 -3.27 -4.26 13.13
C GLU A 68 -1.80 -4.12 12.68
N PRO A 69 -0.87 -3.69 13.56
CA PRO A 69 0.52 -3.42 13.19
C PRO A 69 1.23 -4.59 12.50
N PHE A 70 1.04 -5.81 13.00
CA PHE A 70 1.70 -7.02 12.48
C PHE A 70 1.20 -7.45 11.10
N MET A 71 0.03 -6.95 10.67
CA MET A 71 -0.54 -7.22 9.33
C MET A 71 -0.11 -6.19 8.28
N ARG A 72 0.61 -5.13 8.68
CA ARG A 72 0.92 -4.03 7.78
C ARG A 72 2.12 -4.32 6.89
N ASP A 73 3.16 -5.01 7.39
CA ASP A 73 4.27 -5.46 6.54
C ASP A 73 4.06 -6.94 6.19
N ILE A 74 3.59 -7.21 4.97
CA ILE A 74 3.40 -8.59 4.49
C ILE A 74 4.74 -9.23 4.19
N ALA A 75 5.66 -8.45 3.63
CA ALA A 75 7.03 -8.85 3.40
C ALA A 75 7.94 -7.63 3.54
N ARG A 76 9.14 -7.83 4.09
CA ARG A 76 10.20 -6.82 4.16
C ARG A 76 11.55 -7.50 4.11
N VAL A 77 12.40 -7.10 3.18
CA VAL A 77 13.72 -7.68 2.97
C VAL A 77 14.78 -6.61 3.06
N LYS A 78 15.84 -6.91 3.80
CA LYS A 78 17.00 -6.04 3.95
C LYS A 78 17.99 -6.25 2.81
N GLY A 79 18.88 -5.28 2.63
CA GLY A 79 19.93 -5.39 1.62
C GLY A 79 20.90 -6.52 1.96
N GLY A 80 21.62 -6.99 0.96
CA GLY A 80 22.59 -8.07 1.11
C GLY A 80 23.39 -8.36 -0.15
N ASP A 81 24.32 -9.29 0.00
CA ASP A 81 25.24 -9.68 -1.07
C ASP A 81 24.56 -10.52 -2.15
N ASN A 82 23.61 -11.37 -1.75
CA ASN A 82 22.89 -12.27 -2.64
C ASN A 82 21.60 -11.66 -3.17
N ASP A 83 21.22 -12.05 -4.38
CA ASP A 83 19.88 -11.81 -4.91
C ASP A 83 18.84 -12.65 -4.17
N PHE A 84 17.62 -12.13 -4.09
CA PHE A 84 16.51 -12.77 -3.42
C PHE A 84 15.21 -12.60 -4.21
N VAL A 85 14.36 -13.61 -4.14
CA VAL A 85 13.00 -13.57 -4.68
C VAL A 85 12.03 -13.59 -3.51
N VAL A 86 11.08 -12.65 -3.51
CA VAL A 86 10.06 -12.52 -2.47
C VAL A 86 8.70 -12.74 -3.11
N ALA A 87 7.98 -13.76 -2.63
CA ALA A 87 6.59 -13.97 -2.97
C ALA A 87 5.70 -13.44 -1.83
N ALA A 88 4.69 -12.65 -2.17
CA ALA A 88 3.71 -12.13 -1.21
C ALA A 88 2.32 -12.22 -1.82
N THR A 89 1.35 -12.68 -1.04
CA THR A 89 -0.05 -12.79 -1.46
C THR A 89 -0.83 -11.58 -0.96
N LEU A 90 -1.60 -10.95 -1.86
CA LEU A 90 -2.43 -9.79 -1.54
C LEU A 90 -3.91 -10.20 -1.50
N ASP A 91 -4.61 -9.90 -0.41
CA ASP A 91 -6.05 -10.15 -0.26
C ASP A 91 -6.85 -8.98 -0.87
N ILE A 92 -6.90 -8.96 -2.21
CA ILE A 92 -7.56 -7.91 -2.99
C ILE A 92 -9.07 -7.88 -2.73
N ASP A 93 -9.68 -9.05 -2.54
CA ASP A 93 -11.11 -9.16 -2.31
C ASP A 93 -11.52 -8.55 -0.97
N SER A 94 -10.80 -8.84 0.12
CA SER A 94 -11.06 -8.19 1.42
C SER A 94 -10.84 -6.68 1.33
N LEU A 95 -9.78 -6.22 0.65
CA LEU A 95 -9.50 -4.79 0.49
C LEU A 95 -10.64 -4.07 -0.22
N ARG A 96 -11.08 -4.59 -1.37
CA ARG A 96 -12.17 -3.99 -2.16
C ARG A 96 -13.51 -4.07 -1.44
N ALA A 97 -13.78 -5.15 -0.70
CA ALA A 97 -14.98 -5.26 0.12
C ALA A 97 -15.04 -4.17 1.19
N PHE A 98 -13.93 -3.95 1.91
CA PHE A 98 -13.80 -2.87 2.87
C PHE A 98 -13.98 -1.49 2.22
N GLN A 99 -13.27 -1.21 1.13
CA GLN A 99 -13.40 0.06 0.39
C GLN A 99 -14.81 0.31 -0.16
N SER A 100 -15.56 -0.75 -0.48
CA SER A 100 -16.95 -0.63 -0.97
C SER A 100 -17.91 -0.11 0.10
N ARG A 101 -17.48 -0.09 1.38
CA ARG A 101 -18.18 0.54 2.50
C ARG A 101 -17.76 2.00 2.76
N ALA A 102 -17.14 2.68 1.79
CA ALA A 102 -16.58 4.02 1.97
C ALA A 102 -17.49 5.08 2.64
N LYS A 103 -18.81 4.96 2.49
CA LYS A 103 -19.77 5.89 3.09
C LYS A 103 -20.28 5.46 4.48
N ARG A 104 -19.74 4.39 5.06
CA ARG A 104 -20.18 3.82 6.35
C ARG A 104 -19.13 4.06 7.42
N TRP A 105 -19.57 4.10 8.68
CA TRP A 105 -18.65 4.21 9.81
C TRP A 105 -17.74 2.97 9.93
N PRO A 106 -16.46 3.16 10.29
CA PRO A 106 -15.57 2.06 10.65
C PRO A 106 -16.13 1.26 11.82
N LYS A 107 -15.92 -0.06 11.80
CA LYS A 107 -16.31 -0.99 12.85
C LYS A 107 -15.09 -1.54 13.58
N GLY A 108 -15.29 -1.98 14.83
CA GLY A 108 -14.21 -2.55 15.66
C GLY A 108 -13.46 -3.71 14.98
N GLY A 109 -14.17 -4.59 14.28
CA GLY A 109 -13.62 -5.76 13.58
C GLY A 109 -13.06 -5.50 12.17
N ASP A 110 -12.92 -4.25 11.75
CA ASP A 110 -12.37 -3.93 10.43
C ASP A 110 -10.88 -4.29 10.31
N LYS A 111 -10.53 -5.03 9.25
CA LYS A 111 -9.14 -5.46 8.99
C LYS A 111 -8.21 -4.31 8.57
N PHE A 112 -8.77 -3.26 7.99
CA PHE A 112 -8.04 -2.12 7.42
C PHE A 112 -8.29 -0.85 8.22
N LYS A 113 -7.37 0.11 8.10
CA LYS A 113 -7.56 1.45 8.68
C LYS A 113 -8.72 2.18 8.00
N PRO A 114 -9.29 3.21 8.65
CA PRO A 114 -10.30 4.05 8.01
C PRO A 114 -9.82 4.62 6.68
N LEU A 115 -10.77 4.79 5.75
CA LEU A 115 -10.50 5.39 4.46
C LEU A 115 -10.22 6.90 4.61
N PRO A 116 -9.38 7.48 3.75
CA PRO A 116 -9.17 8.92 3.71
C PRO A 116 -10.48 9.70 3.52
N GLU A 117 -10.52 10.92 4.04
CA GLU A 117 -11.62 11.84 3.79
C GLU A 117 -11.78 12.08 2.28
N GLY A 118 -13.01 12.06 1.78
CA GLY A 118 -13.29 12.23 0.36
C GLY A 118 -12.94 11.03 -0.53
N PHE A 119 -12.63 9.85 0.04
CA PHE A 119 -12.29 8.65 -0.74
C PHE A 119 -13.37 8.24 -1.75
N GLN A 120 -12.97 8.11 -3.01
CA GLN A 120 -13.84 7.69 -4.12
C GLN A 120 -13.37 6.38 -4.74
N LEU A 121 -14.10 5.29 -4.51
CA LEU A 121 -13.81 4.00 -5.14
C LEU A 121 -14.24 3.99 -6.61
N ALA A 122 -13.34 3.58 -7.51
CA ALA A 122 -13.67 3.38 -8.91
C ALA A 122 -14.81 2.34 -9.09
N LYS A 123 -15.75 2.62 -10.00
CA LYS A 123 -16.98 1.82 -10.17
C LYS A 123 -16.69 0.33 -10.44
N ASN A 124 -15.68 0.04 -11.26
CA ASN A 124 -15.26 -1.33 -11.61
C ASN A 124 -14.60 -2.10 -10.45
N ARG A 125 -14.24 -1.43 -9.36
CA ARG A 125 -13.65 -2.06 -8.16
C ARG A 125 -14.67 -2.32 -7.05
N LYS A 126 -15.88 -1.77 -7.18
CA LYS A 126 -16.93 -1.90 -6.19
C LYS A 126 -17.43 -3.35 -6.11
N LYS A 127 -17.55 -3.88 -4.90
CA LYS A 127 -18.14 -5.20 -4.61
C LYS A 127 -19.56 -5.02 -4.06
N LEU A 128 -20.48 -5.87 -4.50
CA LEU A 128 -21.89 -5.91 -4.07
C LEU A 128 -22.26 -7.33 -3.60
N PRO A 129 -22.99 -7.49 -2.48
CA PRO A 129 -23.29 -6.44 -1.51
C PRO A 129 -22.01 -6.00 -0.78
N PRO A 130 -21.91 -4.73 -0.36
CA PRO A 130 -20.78 -4.25 0.42
C PRO A 130 -20.85 -4.89 1.83
N LYS A 131 -20.04 -5.93 2.04
CA LYS A 131 -19.91 -6.66 3.32
C LYS A 131 -18.97 -5.92 4.29
#